data_AF-A0A9R0JUX1-F1
#
_entry.id   AF-A0A9R0JUX1-F1
#
_cell.length_a   1.000
_cell.length_b   1.000
_cell.length_c   1.000
_cell.angle_alpha   90.00
_cell.angle_beta   90.00
_cell.angle_gamma   90.00
#
_symmetry.space_group_name_H-M   'P 1'
#
loop_
_entity.id
_entity.type
_entity.pdbx_description
1 polymer ?
#
loop_
_entity_poly.entity_id
_entity_poly.type
_entity_poly.pdbx_seq_one_letter_code
_entity_poly.pdbx_strand_id
1 'polypeptide(L)'
;MAGTENNELMLEFQKSGVYKIPNSQTFFVDPVRILNRNYTQFRVCSSSYYSRFFTSSFTIDEQNEKIEEKFRVSASSGKRKRTQRRKQCYSLNEKELLADQRHQEIRPLLVKAHEEFLEAKKLLNVICELNCEIEGWECCAELNGGIKEEEVSFIELGKVWQAPLYDIALDFTQANKHVRKNGGSPCTQHDDQELLPLFNNLVSNDTSYDMVSEFQTIRYILPKDSCFYMSELEQIHNLVPADSECGFNFIMIDPPWENRSAYQKSKYPTLPNKHFLSLPIKQLIHTSGALVALWVTNREKLRKFVENELFPAWGVRYAATLYWLKVKANGTLICDLDLFHHRPYECLLIGYIDRHVTDYELPSIVKSLKDQVVMTIPGDYSRKPPVGDLLLEYVPGPRPARCIELFAREMMAGWTSWGNEPLHFQDMRYFSRKITGKCTK
;
A
#
# COMPACT_ATOMS: atom_id res chain seq x y z
N MET A 1 16.81 33.38 2.90
CA MET A 1 15.69 32.82 2.11
C MET A 1 15.71 31.29 2.15
N ALA A 2 16.80 30.59 1.79
CA ALA A 2 16.91 29.12 1.86
C ALA A 2 16.68 28.47 3.25
N GLY A 3 16.93 29.19 4.35
CA GLY A 3 16.68 28.68 5.71
C GLY A 3 15.20 28.63 6.09
N THR A 4 14.38 29.52 5.53
CA THR A 4 12.94 29.63 5.81
C THR A 4 12.15 28.59 5.01
N GLU A 5 12.44 28.44 3.72
CA GLU A 5 11.83 27.42 2.84
C GLU A 5 12.08 26.00 3.36
N ASN A 6 13.29 25.71 3.84
CA ASN A 6 13.59 24.40 4.44
C ASN A 6 12.81 24.12 5.74
N ASN A 7 12.41 25.16 6.48
CA ASN A 7 11.58 24.97 7.68
C ASN A 7 10.12 24.78 7.30
N GLU A 8 9.63 25.45 6.25
CA GLU A 8 8.29 25.25 5.71
C GLU A 8 8.10 23.83 5.18
N LEU A 9 9.05 23.29 4.41
CA LEU A 9 9.01 21.91 3.92
C LEU A 9 9.01 20.88 5.06
N MET A 10 9.73 21.14 6.14
CA MET A 10 9.73 20.27 7.31
C MET A 10 8.40 20.34 8.07
N LEU A 11 7.80 21.53 8.19
CA LEU A 11 6.48 21.71 8.79
C LEU A 11 5.39 21.03 7.94
N GLU A 12 5.51 21.11 6.62
CA GLU A 12 4.63 20.39 5.70
C GLU A 12 4.78 18.88 5.89
N PHE A 13 6.01 18.35 5.90
CA PHE A 13 6.26 16.92 6.15
C PHE A 13 5.68 16.44 7.48
N GLN A 14 5.83 17.22 8.55
CA GLN A 14 5.26 16.88 9.85
C GLN A 14 3.73 16.74 9.83
N LYS A 15 3.05 17.50 8.95
CA LYS A 15 1.58 17.48 8.79
C LYS A 15 1.11 16.46 7.76
N SER A 16 1.74 16.41 6.60
CA SER A 16 1.29 15.63 5.45
C SER A 16 1.86 14.21 5.45
N GLY A 17 3.05 14.00 6.02
CA GLY A 17 3.85 12.78 5.87
C GLY A 17 4.65 12.72 4.57
N VAL A 18 4.63 13.79 3.76
CA VAL A 18 5.32 13.89 2.46
C VAL A 18 6.35 15.01 2.52
N TYR A 19 7.58 14.70 2.16
CA TYR A 19 8.65 15.67 1.99
C TYR A 19 9.09 15.68 0.53
N LYS A 20 8.84 16.78 -0.19
CA LYS A 20 9.34 16.96 -1.56
C LYS A 20 10.74 17.54 -1.52
N ILE A 21 11.68 16.89 -2.19
CA ILE A 21 13.04 17.43 -2.34
C ILE A 21 12.98 18.64 -3.28
N PRO A 22 13.51 19.81 -2.87
CA PRO A 22 13.48 21.02 -3.69
C PRO A 22 14.07 20.81 -5.08
N ASN A 23 13.40 21.36 -6.11
CA ASN A 23 13.84 21.30 -7.51
C ASN A 23 14.03 19.87 -8.07
N SER A 24 13.40 18.88 -7.44
CA SER A 24 13.46 17.48 -7.84
C SER A 24 12.08 16.85 -8.00
N GLN A 25 12.03 15.72 -8.70
CA GLN A 25 10.86 14.83 -8.79
C GLN A 25 10.94 13.71 -7.74
N THR A 26 11.67 13.98 -6.66
CA THR A 26 11.97 13.04 -5.60
C THR A 26 11.22 13.43 -4.32
N PHE A 27 10.59 12.43 -3.72
CA PHE A 27 9.79 12.58 -2.51
C PHE A 27 10.27 11.58 -1.47
N PHE A 28 10.27 11.97 -0.20
CA PHE A 28 10.27 11.04 0.91
C PHE A 28 8.87 10.95 1.50
N VAL A 29 8.40 9.74 1.74
CA VAL A 29 7.08 9.48 2.33
C VAL A 29 7.27 8.72 3.64
N ASP A 30 6.61 9.22 4.69
CA ASP A 30 6.39 8.54 5.96
C ASP A 30 4.96 7.96 5.98
N PRO A 31 4.80 6.66 5.64
CA PRO A 31 3.50 6.01 5.62
C PRO A 31 2.68 6.17 6.90
N VAL A 32 3.32 6.10 8.08
CA VAL A 32 2.60 6.15 9.35
C VAL A 32 1.96 7.53 9.56
N ARG A 33 2.63 8.61 9.16
CA ARG A 33 2.03 9.95 9.18
C ARG A 33 0.88 10.07 8.20
N ILE A 34 1.03 9.56 6.98
CA ILE A 34 -0.03 9.61 5.97
C ILE A 34 -1.25 8.84 6.46
N LEU A 35 -1.08 7.60 6.92
CA LEU A 35 -2.17 6.75 7.41
C LEU A 35 -2.86 7.38 8.62
N ASN A 36 -2.11 7.98 9.54
CA ASN A 36 -2.69 8.61 10.73
C ASN A 36 -3.55 9.84 10.45
N ARG A 37 -3.53 10.40 9.23
CA ARG A 37 -4.48 11.44 8.82
C ARG A 37 -5.89 10.90 8.57
N ASN A 38 -6.02 9.58 8.38
CA ASN A 38 -7.30 8.91 8.10
C ASN A 38 -8.11 8.60 9.38
N TYR A 39 -7.52 8.76 10.56
CA TYR A 39 -8.12 8.38 11.84
C TYR A 39 -8.25 9.59 12.78
N THR A 40 -9.22 9.55 13.68
CA THR A 40 -9.54 10.67 14.58
C THR A 40 -9.22 10.38 16.05
N GLN A 41 -9.42 9.15 16.49
CA GLN A 41 -9.27 8.68 17.87
C GLN A 41 -8.19 7.60 17.98
N PHE A 42 -7.98 6.84 16.91
CA PHE A 42 -6.93 5.84 16.78
C PHE A 42 -5.76 6.35 15.95
N ARG A 43 -4.60 5.70 16.11
CA ARG A 43 -3.41 5.93 15.30
C ARG A 43 -2.67 4.63 15.06
N VAL A 44 -2.26 4.40 13.83
CA VAL A 44 -1.33 3.32 13.46
C VAL A 44 -0.03 3.48 14.26
N CYS A 45 0.38 2.42 14.93
CA CYS A 45 1.60 2.34 15.72
C CYS A 45 2.83 2.28 14.81
N SER A 46 3.79 3.20 14.98
CA SER A 46 5.05 3.19 14.24
C SER A 46 5.83 1.88 14.44
N SER A 47 5.89 1.37 15.68
CA SER A 47 6.56 0.10 16.04
C SER A 47 5.98 -1.10 15.32
N SER A 48 4.67 -1.09 15.09
CA SER A 48 3.99 -2.17 14.36
C SER A 48 4.20 -2.03 12.85
N TYR A 49 4.12 -0.81 12.30
CA TYR A 49 4.34 -0.57 10.87
C TYR A 49 5.79 -0.87 10.46
N TYR A 50 6.77 -0.35 11.21
CA TYR A 50 8.20 -0.43 10.88
C TYR A 50 8.95 -1.56 11.60
N SER A 51 8.23 -2.57 12.07
CA SER A 51 8.72 -3.68 12.91
C SER A 51 10.02 -4.37 12.43
N ARG A 52 10.32 -4.29 11.13
CA ARG A 52 11.47 -4.94 10.49
C ARG A 52 12.73 -4.07 10.35
N PHE A 53 12.60 -2.75 10.31
CA PHE A 53 13.66 -1.85 9.81
C PHE A 53 14.24 -0.90 10.87
N PHE A 54 13.59 -0.77 12.04
CA PHE A 54 14.13 0.01 13.17
C PHE A 54 14.66 -0.85 14.31
N THR A 55 14.15 -2.08 14.46
CA THR A 55 14.65 -3.05 15.43
C THR A 55 15.95 -3.73 14.97
N SER A 56 16.36 -3.50 13.72
CA SER A 56 17.58 -4.07 13.16
C SER A 56 18.83 -3.27 13.52
N SER A 57 19.05 -3.01 14.80
CA SER A 57 20.41 -3.05 15.33
C SER A 57 20.65 -4.49 15.80
N PHE A 58 21.66 -5.14 15.22
CA PHE A 58 22.05 -6.55 15.39
C PHE A 58 21.20 -7.57 14.60
N THR A 59 21.87 -8.31 13.70
CA THR A 59 21.42 -9.54 12.97
C THR A 59 20.87 -9.45 11.52
N ILE A 60 21.07 -8.35 10.77
CA ILE A 60 20.90 -8.43 9.29
C ILE A 60 22.12 -9.09 8.62
N ASP A 61 23.33 -8.92 9.18
CA ASP A 61 24.52 -9.56 8.61
C ASP A 61 24.38 -11.09 8.63
N GLU A 62 23.80 -11.69 9.67
CA GLU A 62 23.62 -13.14 9.70
C GLU A 62 22.57 -13.68 8.72
N GLN A 63 21.53 -12.92 8.37
CA GLN A 63 20.52 -13.41 7.41
C GLN A 63 20.95 -13.19 5.96
N ASN A 64 21.63 -12.08 5.67
CA ASN A 64 22.22 -11.86 4.34
C ASN A 64 23.44 -12.75 4.14
N GLU A 65 24.28 -12.97 5.16
CA GLU A 65 25.35 -13.98 5.10
C GLU A 65 24.79 -15.39 5.02
N LYS A 66 23.69 -15.76 5.71
CA LYS A 66 23.09 -17.11 5.53
C LYS A 66 22.38 -17.29 4.19
N ILE A 67 21.91 -16.22 3.55
CA ILE A 67 21.36 -16.26 2.18
C ILE A 67 22.52 -16.34 1.18
N GLU A 68 23.54 -15.49 1.30
CA GLU A 68 24.76 -15.54 0.48
C GLU A 68 25.55 -16.85 0.70
N GLU A 69 25.60 -17.39 1.92
CA GLU A 69 26.16 -18.70 2.25
C GLU A 69 25.26 -19.82 1.76
N LYS A 70 23.92 -19.77 1.83
CA LYS A 70 23.11 -20.82 1.18
C LYS A 70 23.31 -20.85 -0.33
N PHE A 71 23.58 -19.69 -0.96
CA PHE A 71 23.96 -19.63 -2.37
C PHE A 71 25.42 -20.03 -2.62
N ARG A 72 26.37 -19.76 -1.70
CA ARG A 72 27.78 -20.21 -1.78
C ARG A 72 28.02 -21.67 -1.36
N VAL A 73 27.22 -22.24 -0.47
CA VAL A 73 27.36 -23.59 0.10
C VAL A 73 26.68 -24.65 -0.78
N SER A 74 25.80 -24.24 -1.71
CA SER A 74 25.51 -25.07 -2.90
C SER A 74 26.75 -25.30 -3.78
N ALA A 75 27.82 -24.55 -3.53
CA ALA A 75 29.13 -24.66 -4.16
C ALA A 75 30.27 -24.92 -3.15
N SER A 76 30.10 -25.82 -2.16
CA SER A 76 31.21 -26.68 -1.68
C SER A 76 30.83 -27.56 -0.49
N SER A 77 30.72 -28.88 -0.70
CA SER A 77 31.40 -29.91 0.12
C SER A 77 30.98 -31.32 -0.31
N GLY A 78 31.64 -31.83 -1.34
CA GLY A 78 31.76 -33.26 -1.59
C GLY A 78 33.17 -33.52 -2.11
N LYS A 79 34.09 -33.89 -1.22
CA LYS A 79 35.48 -34.23 -1.60
C LYS A 79 35.48 -35.42 -2.56
N ARG A 80 35.49 -35.15 -3.86
CA ARG A 80 35.96 -36.07 -4.91
C ARG A 80 36.85 -35.28 -5.86
N LYS A 81 38.11 -35.73 -6.01
CA LYS A 81 39.12 -35.19 -6.93
C LYS A 81 38.49 -34.96 -8.32
N ARG A 82 38.32 -33.71 -8.73
CA ARG A 82 37.96 -33.34 -10.11
C ARG A 82 38.58 -31.99 -10.44
N THR A 83 39.20 -31.96 -11.61
CA THR A 83 39.98 -30.90 -12.25
C THR A 83 39.31 -29.51 -12.20
N GLN A 84 40.11 -28.46 -11.99
CA GLN A 84 39.72 -27.05 -12.07
C GLN A 84 38.95 -26.77 -13.37
N ARG A 85 37.62 -26.61 -13.29
CA ARG A 85 36.82 -25.97 -14.33
C ARG A 85 36.58 -24.52 -13.90
N ARG A 86 36.93 -23.59 -14.79
CA ARG A 86 36.71 -22.14 -14.68
C ARG A 86 35.28 -21.85 -14.18
N LYS A 87 35.13 -20.87 -13.26
CA LYS A 87 33.83 -20.28 -12.89
C LYS A 87 33.07 -19.92 -14.17
N GLN A 88 32.02 -20.67 -14.46
CA GLN A 88 31.18 -20.45 -15.63
C GLN A 88 30.38 -19.17 -15.37
N CYS A 89 30.61 -18.15 -16.19
CA CYS A 89 29.88 -16.88 -16.15
C CYS A 89 28.39 -17.20 -16.39
N TYR A 90 27.51 -16.79 -15.47
CA TYR A 90 26.07 -16.93 -15.67
C TYR A 90 25.65 -16.04 -16.83
N SER A 91 25.23 -16.64 -17.94
CA SER A 91 24.70 -15.89 -19.08
C SER A 91 23.23 -15.57 -18.82
N LEU A 92 22.91 -14.28 -18.76
CA LEU A 92 21.53 -13.80 -18.66
C LEU A 92 20.70 -14.30 -19.85
N ASN A 93 19.48 -14.76 -19.59
CA ASN A 93 18.53 -15.03 -20.67
C ASN A 93 17.96 -13.73 -21.26
N GLU A 94 17.28 -13.81 -22.40
CA GLU A 94 16.73 -12.63 -23.10
C GLU A 94 15.84 -11.75 -22.21
N LYS A 95 14.99 -12.37 -21.37
CA LYS A 95 14.12 -11.62 -20.45
C LYS A 95 14.91 -10.95 -19.34
N GLU A 96 15.99 -11.58 -18.90
CA GLU A 96 16.88 -11.02 -17.91
C GLU A 96 17.70 -9.84 -18.47
N LEU A 97 18.18 -9.95 -19.72
CA LEU A 97 18.87 -8.85 -20.42
C LEU A 97 17.96 -7.63 -20.57
N LEU A 98 16.70 -7.83 -20.95
CA LEU A 98 15.73 -6.74 -21.03
C LEU A 98 15.41 -6.12 -19.65
N ALA A 99 15.28 -6.96 -18.61
CA ALA A 99 15.11 -6.48 -17.25
C ALA A 99 16.33 -5.65 -16.78
N ASP A 100 17.54 -6.00 -17.24
CA ASP A 100 18.75 -5.24 -16.98
C ASP A 100 18.78 -3.92 -17.74
N GLN A 101 18.45 -3.95 -19.03
CA GLN A 101 18.40 -2.75 -19.87
C GLN A 101 17.46 -1.69 -19.27
N ARG A 102 16.23 -2.07 -18.90
CA ARG A 102 15.30 -1.15 -18.24
C ARG A 102 15.86 -0.56 -16.96
N HIS A 103 16.60 -1.35 -16.19
CA HIS A 103 17.23 -0.85 -14.99
C HIS A 103 18.35 0.14 -15.28
N GLN A 104 19.20 -0.14 -16.26
CA GLN A 104 20.25 0.79 -16.67
C GLN A 104 19.67 2.12 -17.17
N GLU A 105 18.50 2.10 -17.83
CA GLU A 105 17.78 3.31 -18.26
C GLU A 105 17.34 4.17 -17.07
N ILE A 106 16.84 3.56 -15.98
CA ILE A 106 16.31 4.29 -14.81
C ILE A 106 17.35 4.53 -13.71
N ARG A 107 18.49 3.84 -13.75
CA ARG A 107 19.51 3.86 -12.69
C ARG A 107 20.02 5.27 -12.42
N PRO A 108 20.32 6.13 -13.43
CA PRO A 108 20.75 7.50 -13.17
C PRO A 108 19.73 8.31 -12.37
N LEU A 109 18.43 8.12 -12.64
CA LEU A 109 17.35 8.78 -11.90
C LEU A 109 17.32 8.35 -10.43
N LEU A 110 17.44 7.04 -10.17
CA LEU A 110 17.44 6.50 -8.80
C LEU A 110 18.67 6.91 -8.00
N VAL A 111 19.86 6.88 -8.62
CA VAL A 111 21.10 7.32 -7.96
C VAL A 111 21.02 8.80 -7.61
N LYS A 112 20.62 9.64 -8.56
CA LYS A 112 20.44 11.08 -8.33
C LYS A 112 19.44 11.35 -7.20
N ALA A 113 18.28 10.69 -7.22
CA ALA A 113 17.28 10.83 -6.17
C ALA A 113 17.81 10.44 -4.79
N HIS A 114 18.62 9.38 -4.72
CA HIS A 114 19.24 8.93 -3.47
C HIS A 114 20.31 9.91 -2.97
N GLU A 115 21.16 10.45 -3.87
CA GLU A 115 22.15 11.48 -3.53
C GLU A 115 21.49 12.75 -2.98
N GLU A 116 20.46 13.27 -3.67
CA GLU A 116 19.71 14.44 -3.22
C GLU A 116 19.05 14.22 -1.85
N PHE A 117 18.59 12.99 -1.58
CA PHE A 117 18.04 12.62 -0.28
C PHE A 117 19.09 12.58 0.83
N LEU A 118 20.30 12.11 0.53
CA LEU A 118 21.40 12.11 1.49
C LEU A 118 21.86 13.54 1.85
N GLU A 119 21.67 14.51 0.95
CA GLU A 119 21.93 15.92 1.21
C GLU A 119 20.90 16.56 2.16
N ALA A 120 19.70 16.00 2.27
CA ALA A 120 18.61 16.48 3.12
C ALA A 120 18.82 16.12 4.62
N LYS A 121 19.91 16.61 5.22
CA LYS A 121 20.34 16.27 6.60
C LYS A 121 19.26 16.46 7.67
N LYS A 122 18.44 17.50 7.57
CA LYS A 122 17.33 17.76 8.51
C LYS A 122 16.29 16.63 8.47
N LEU A 123 15.95 16.16 7.26
CA LEU A 123 15.02 15.06 7.07
C LEU A 123 15.61 13.77 7.63
N LEU A 124 16.88 13.45 7.33
CA LEU A 124 17.54 12.25 7.83
C LEU A 124 17.52 12.13 9.37
N ASN A 125 17.72 13.25 10.07
CA ASN A 125 17.63 13.26 11.54
C ASN A 125 16.24 12.85 12.04
N VAL A 126 15.17 13.33 11.38
CA VAL A 126 13.79 12.97 11.73
C VAL A 126 13.49 11.51 11.37
N ILE A 127 14.05 11.01 10.26
CA ILE A 127 13.85 9.63 9.81
C ILE A 127 14.33 8.61 10.84
N CYS A 128 15.46 8.90 11.51
CA CYS A 128 15.99 8.05 12.58
C CYS A 128 15.03 7.89 13.78
N GLU A 129 14.08 8.80 13.94
CA GLU A 129 13.16 8.85 15.09
C GLU A 129 11.72 8.42 14.75
N LEU A 130 11.43 7.97 13.52
CA LEU A 130 10.05 7.67 13.11
C LEU A 130 9.42 6.51 13.89
N ASN A 131 10.24 5.62 14.45
CA ASN A 131 9.78 4.48 15.24
C ASN A 131 9.58 4.80 16.73
N CYS A 132 9.85 6.04 17.16
CA CYS A 132 9.64 6.43 18.55
C CYS A 132 8.16 6.45 18.89
N GLU A 133 7.83 5.94 20.08
CA GLU A 133 6.48 6.02 20.62
C GLU A 133 6.14 7.47 20.97
N ILE A 134 4.87 7.83 20.83
CA ILE A 134 4.39 9.19 21.05
C ILE A 134 3.65 9.23 22.37
N GLU A 135 4.08 10.12 23.26
CA GLU A 135 3.45 10.31 24.57
C GLU A 135 1.94 10.59 24.45
N GLY A 136 1.17 10.05 25.41
CA GLY A 136 -0.29 10.22 25.45
C GLY A 136 -1.09 9.24 24.58
N TRP A 137 -0.42 8.23 24.00
CA TRP A 137 -1.05 7.14 23.25
C TRP A 137 -0.70 5.79 23.88
N GLU A 138 -1.69 4.91 24.02
CA GLU A 138 -1.53 3.56 24.55
C GLU A 138 -1.75 2.53 23.43
N CYS A 139 -0.81 1.59 23.26
CA CYS A 139 -0.90 0.54 22.26
C CYS A 139 -2.08 -0.39 22.55
N CYS A 140 -2.93 -0.62 21.55
CA CYS A 140 -4.11 -1.45 21.74
C CYS A 140 -3.80 -2.95 21.82
N ALA A 141 -2.60 -3.39 21.39
CA ALA A 141 -2.18 -4.79 21.49
C ALA A 141 -2.10 -5.29 22.95
N GLU A 142 -1.81 -4.41 23.92
CA GLU A 142 -1.69 -4.76 25.34
C GLU A 142 -3.05 -4.95 26.04
N LEU A 143 -4.13 -4.46 25.42
CA LEU A 143 -5.49 -4.52 25.97
C LEU A 143 -6.16 -5.88 25.81
N ASN A 144 -5.67 -6.73 24.91
CA ASN A 144 -6.23 -8.06 24.64
C ASN A 144 -5.61 -9.17 25.54
N GLY A 145 -4.96 -8.79 26.66
CA GLY A 145 -4.60 -9.75 27.72
C GLY A 145 -3.55 -10.81 27.35
N GLY A 146 -2.72 -10.58 26.32
CA GLY A 146 -1.63 -11.47 25.96
C GLY A 146 -2.04 -12.80 25.31
N ILE A 147 -3.32 -12.99 24.98
CA ILE A 147 -3.77 -14.14 24.19
C ILE A 147 -3.36 -13.89 22.73
N LYS A 148 -2.48 -14.72 22.19
CA LYS A 148 -2.22 -14.78 20.74
C LYS A 148 -3.44 -15.39 20.08
N GLU A 149 -4.46 -14.57 19.81
CA GLU A 149 -5.57 -14.98 18.95
C GLU A 149 -5.01 -15.37 17.59
N GLU A 150 -5.42 -16.55 17.10
CA GLU A 150 -5.01 -17.06 15.80
C GLU A 150 -5.45 -16.07 14.71
N GLU A 151 -4.54 -15.73 13.81
CA GLU A 151 -4.82 -14.80 12.72
C GLU A 151 -5.89 -15.39 11.80
N VAL A 152 -7.02 -14.69 11.69
CA VAL A 152 -8.14 -15.10 10.83
C VAL A 152 -7.73 -14.99 9.37
N SER A 153 -7.80 -16.09 8.63
CA SER A 153 -7.60 -16.09 7.19
C SER A 153 -8.92 -15.80 6.47
N PHE A 154 -9.15 -14.52 6.13
CA PHE A 154 -10.32 -14.10 5.35
C PHE A 154 -10.40 -14.80 3.98
N ILE A 155 -9.26 -15.14 3.39
CA ILE A 155 -9.20 -15.90 2.13
C ILE A 155 -9.82 -17.29 2.28
N GLU A 156 -9.47 -18.02 3.33
CA GLU A 156 -10.02 -19.36 3.53
C GLU A 156 -11.50 -19.30 3.93
N LEU A 157 -11.88 -18.30 4.74
CA LEU A 157 -13.28 -18.05 5.08
C LEU A 157 -14.14 -17.64 3.89
N GLY A 158 -13.60 -16.87 2.94
CA GLY A 158 -14.33 -16.43 1.74
C GLY A 158 -14.61 -17.57 0.75
N LYS A 159 -13.86 -18.67 0.82
CA LYS A 159 -14.01 -19.84 -0.07
C LYS A 159 -15.00 -20.88 0.44
N VAL A 160 -15.36 -20.86 1.72
CA VAL A 160 -16.30 -21.85 2.26
C VAL A 160 -17.72 -21.50 1.89
N TRP A 161 -18.59 -22.51 1.79
CA TRP A 161 -20.00 -22.30 1.48
C TRP A 161 -20.73 -21.47 2.55
N GLN A 162 -20.21 -21.45 3.79
CA GLN A 162 -20.72 -20.60 4.87
C GLN A 162 -20.29 -19.13 4.77
N ALA A 163 -19.47 -18.73 3.79
CA ALA A 163 -19.00 -17.35 3.67
C ALA A 163 -20.12 -16.30 3.78
N PRO A 164 -21.29 -16.49 3.14
CA PRO A 164 -22.41 -15.54 3.25
C PRO A 164 -23.09 -15.47 4.63
N LEU A 165 -22.75 -16.36 5.57
CA LEU A 165 -23.30 -16.40 6.93
C LEU A 165 -22.40 -15.71 7.96
N TYR A 166 -21.22 -15.24 7.54
CA TYR A 166 -20.35 -14.48 8.42
C TYR A 166 -20.77 -13.02 8.43
N ASP A 167 -21.14 -12.53 9.61
CA ASP A 167 -21.48 -11.13 9.85
C ASP A 167 -20.36 -10.41 10.59
N ILE A 168 -20.18 -9.14 10.28
CA ILE A 168 -19.35 -8.19 11.03
C ILE A 168 -20.25 -7.25 11.82
N ALA A 169 -19.92 -7.03 13.09
CA ALA A 169 -20.60 -6.06 13.94
C ALA A 169 -19.93 -4.69 13.79
N LEU A 170 -20.70 -3.65 13.49
CA LEU A 170 -20.24 -2.26 13.47
C LEU A 170 -20.70 -1.55 14.73
N ASP A 171 -19.78 -0.91 15.47
CA ASP A 171 -20.09 -0.17 16.69
C ASP A 171 -20.22 1.35 16.41
N PHE A 172 -21.46 1.83 16.44
CA PHE A 172 -21.83 3.23 16.29
C PHE A 172 -21.92 4.00 17.62
N THR A 173 -21.67 3.35 18.77
CA THR A 173 -21.83 3.95 20.10
C THR A 173 -21.10 5.29 20.21
N GLN A 174 -19.87 5.37 19.70
CA GLN A 174 -19.05 6.58 19.81
C GLN A 174 -19.53 7.69 18.87
N ALA A 175 -19.85 7.35 17.61
CA ALA A 175 -20.43 8.28 16.65
C ALA A 175 -21.75 8.87 17.20
N ASN A 176 -22.64 8.01 17.71
CA ASN A 176 -23.89 8.40 18.32
C ASN A 176 -23.71 9.29 19.56
N LYS A 177 -22.72 9.00 20.43
CA LYS A 177 -22.38 9.87 21.58
C LYS A 177 -21.97 11.28 21.16
N HIS A 178 -21.16 11.41 20.09
CA HIS A 178 -20.73 12.72 19.59
C HIS A 178 -21.86 13.49 18.92
N VAL A 179 -22.67 12.81 18.09
CA VAL A 179 -23.85 13.42 17.45
C VAL A 179 -24.86 13.92 18.48
N ARG A 180 -25.14 13.12 19.53
CA ARG A 180 -26.01 13.53 20.66
C ARG A 180 -25.45 14.75 21.40
N LYS A 181 -24.13 14.84 21.61
CA LYS A 181 -23.49 16.01 22.25
C LYS A 181 -23.63 17.28 21.40
N ASN A 182 -23.65 17.15 20.08
CA ASN A 182 -23.76 18.28 19.15
C ASN A 182 -25.22 18.60 18.76
N GLY A 183 -26.22 17.99 19.40
CA GLY A 183 -27.64 18.25 19.14
C GLY A 183 -28.18 17.65 17.83
N GLY A 184 -27.45 16.71 17.22
CA GLY A 184 -27.89 16.00 16.01
C GLY A 184 -28.69 14.73 16.30
N SER A 185 -29.32 14.16 15.27
CA SER A 185 -30.00 12.85 15.34
C SER A 185 -28.99 11.71 15.17
N PRO A 186 -28.99 10.67 16.05
CA PRO A 186 -28.12 9.50 15.92
C PRO A 186 -28.26 8.76 14.58
N CYS A 187 -27.21 8.04 14.19
CA CYS A 187 -27.19 7.22 12.97
C CYS A 187 -28.12 6.00 13.06
N THR A 188 -28.36 5.49 14.27
CA THR A 188 -29.22 4.33 14.53
C THR A 188 -30.31 4.67 15.57
N GLN A 189 -31.53 4.19 15.34
CA GLN A 189 -32.69 4.57 16.17
C GLN A 189 -32.82 3.73 17.46
N HIS A 190 -32.25 2.51 17.50
CA HIS A 190 -32.54 1.55 18.59
C HIS A 190 -31.35 0.71 19.11
N ASP A 191 -30.36 0.35 18.29
CA ASP A 191 -29.14 -0.34 18.72
C ASP A 191 -27.89 0.44 18.29
N ASP A 192 -26.91 0.58 19.18
CA ASP A 192 -25.62 1.20 18.86
C ASP A 192 -24.72 0.25 18.05
N GLN A 193 -25.21 -0.94 17.69
CA GLN A 193 -24.52 -1.92 16.84
C GLN A 193 -25.36 -2.34 15.63
N GLU A 194 -24.70 -2.54 14.50
CA GLU A 194 -25.30 -3.07 13.27
C GLU A 194 -24.55 -4.34 12.84
N LEU A 195 -25.27 -5.39 12.47
CA LEU A 195 -24.71 -6.61 11.91
C LEU A 195 -24.89 -6.61 10.40
N LEU A 196 -23.78 -6.73 9.67
CA LEU A 196 -23.78 -6.76 8.22
C LEU A 196 -23.05 -8.01 7.71
N PRO A 197 -23.48 -8.62 6.60
CA PRO A 197 -22.70 -9.68 5.97
C PRO A 197 -21.29 -9.16 5.64
N LEU A 198 -20.28 -9.96 6.02
CA LEU A 198 -18.87 -9.62 5.82
C LEU A 198 -18.45 -9.78 4.36
N PHE A 199 -18.92 -10.84 3.71
CA PHE A 199 -18.55 -11.20 2.34
C PHE A 199 -19.63 -10.82 1.33
N ASN A 200 -19.21 -10.41 0.13
CA ASN A 200 -20.08 -10.03 -1.00
C ASN A 200 -21.09 -8.92 -0.68
N ASN A 201 -20.75 -8.08 0.30
CA ASN A 201 -21.56 -6.96 0.74
C ASN A 201 -20.67 -5.72 0.93
N LEU A 202 -21.24 -4.55 0.69
CA LEU A 202 -20.54 -3.29 0.92
C LEU A 202 -20.71 -2.90 2.39
N VAL A 203 -19.61 -2.87 3.12
CA VAL A 203 -19.58 -2.44 4.52
C VAL A 203 -18.98 -1.04 4.56
N SER A 204 -19.76 -0.06 5.03
CA SER A 204 -19.36 1.35 5.05
C SER A 204 -19.30 1.92 6.47
N ASN A 205 -18.30 2.76 6.70
CA ASN A 205 -18.29 3.74 7.77
C ASN A 205 -18.54 5.12 7.14
N ASP A 206 -19.82 5.49 7.07
CA ASP A 206 -20.26 6.79 6.54
C ASP A 206 -20.20 7.91 7.58
N THR A 207 -19.59 7.65 8.74
CA THR A 207 -19.45 8.63 9.81
C THR A 207 -18.16 9.43 9.64
N SER A 208 -18.14 10.64 10.18
CA SER A 208 -16.94 11.50 10.19
C SER A 208 -15.87 11.08 11.23
N TYR A 209 -16.05 9.93 11.87
CA TYR A 209 -15.19 9.39 12.92
C TYR A 209 -14.70 7.99 12.54
N ASP A 210 -13.59 7.57 13.13
CA ASP A 210 -13.19 6.17 13.12
C ASP A 210 -14.19 5.28 13.87
N MET A 211 -14.41 4.09 13.33
CA MET A 211 -15.38 3.12 13.82
C MET A 211 -14.68 1.84 14.25
N VAL A 212 -15.13 1.25 15.37
CA VAL A 212 -14.71 -0.08 15.76
C VAL A 212 -15.69 -1.08 15.17
N SER A 213 -15.16 -2.12 14.54
CA SER A 213 -15.94 -3.26 14.08
C SER A 213 -15.39 -4.54 14.72
N GLU A 214 -16.22 -5.58 14.84
CA GLU A 214 -15.87 -6.84 15.47
C GLU A 214 -16.26 -8.04 14.61
N PHE A 215 -15.34 -8.98 14.44
CA PHE A 215 -15.58 -10.26 13.80
C PHE A 215 -14.81 -11.36 14.54
N GLN A 216 -15.51 -12.43 14.97
CA GLN A 216 -14.92 -13.57 15.70
C GLN A 216 -13.99 -13.12 16.85
N THR A 217 -14.46 -12.18 17.68
CA THR A 217 -13.76 -11.53 18.82
C THR A 217 -12.59 -10.61 18.47
N ILE A 218 -12.15 -10.58 17.21
CA ILE A 218 -11.13 -9.64 16.74
C ILE A 218 -11.80 -8.32 16.40
N ARG A 219 -11.20 -7.23 16.86
CA ARG A 219 -11.65 -5.86 16.58
C ARG A 219 -10.83 -5.23 15.47
N TYR A 220 -11.50 -4.54 14.56
CA TYR A 220 -10.92 -3.81 13.45
C TYR A 220 -11.31 -2.34 13.50
N ILE A 221 -10.40 -1.46 13.13
CA ILE A 221 -10.63 -0.02 13.10
C ILE A 221 -10.91 0.40 11.66
N LEU A 222 -12.11 0.91 11.38
CA LEU A 222 -12.48 1.43 10.06
C LEU A 222 -12.26 2.96 10.04
N PRO A 223 -11.50 3.50 9.08
CA PRO A 223 -11.36 4.94 8.89
C PRO A 223 -12.71 5.62 8.64
N LYS A 224 -12.78 6.93 8.89
CA LYS A 224 -13.96 7.74 8.53
C LYS A 224 -14.22 7.74 7.02
N ASP A 225 -15.47 7.94 6.62
CA ASP A 225 -15.90 8.07 5.23
C ASP A 225 -15.31 6.98 4.31
N SER A 226 -15.20 5.74 4.80
CA SER A 226 -14.53 4.64 4.11
C SER A 226 -15.46 3.45 3.96
N CYS A 227 -15.21 2.62 2.96
CA CYS A 227 -15.96 1.38 2.78
C CYS A 227 -15.06 0.28 2.26
N PHE A 228 -15.44 -0.95 2.53
CA PHE A 228 -14.82 -2.11 1.91
C PHE A 228 -15.84 -3.07 1.36
N TYR A 229 -15.42 -3.82 0.34
CA TYR A 229 -16.19 -4.91 -0.24
C TYR A 229 -15.29 -6.13 -0.32
N MET A 230 -15.52 -7.10 0.55
CA MET A 230 -14.70 -8.30 0.64
C MET A 230 -15.30 -9.40 -0.24
N SER A 231 -14.60 -9.78 -1.30
CA SER A 231 -15.08 -10.80 -2.23
C SER A 231 -13.97 -11.43 -3.06
N GLU A 232 -14.31 -12.54 -3.70
CA GLU A 232 -13.49 -13.11 -4.77
C GLU A 232 -13.55 -12.26 -6.05
N LEU A 233 -12.60 -12.50 -6.95
CA LEU A 233 -12.44 -11.77 -8.21
C LEU A 233 -13.70 -11.84 -9.07
N GLU A 234 -14.40 -12.98 -9.09
CA GLU A 234 -15.60 -13.20 -9.88
C GLU A 234 -16.73 -12.24 -9.49
N GLN A 235 -16.74 -11.73 -8.27
CA GLN A 235 -17.79 -10.88 -7.71
C GLN A 235 -17.52 -9.37 -7.84
N ILE A 236 -16.38 -8.96 -8.40
CA ILE A 236 -16.04 -7.53 -8.55
C ILE A 236 -17.06 -6.75 -9.38
N HIS A 237 -17.81 -7.42 -10.26
CA HIS A 237 -18.84 -6.78 -11.07
C HIS A 237 -19.97 -6.16 -10.23
N ASN A 238 -20.15 -6.60 -8.98
CA ASN A 238 -21.10 -5.99 -8.04
C ASN A 238 -20.68 -4.58 -7.58
N LEU A 239 -19.41 -4.18 -7.79
CA LEU A 239 -18.93 -2.83 -7.55
C LEU A 239 -19.10 -1.89 -8.74
N VAL A 240 -19.53 -2.40 -9.90
CA VAL A 240 -19.79 -1.54 -11.07
C VAL A 240 -20.99 -0.66 -10.74
N PRO A 241 -20.82 0.68 -10.75
CA PRO A 241 -21.90 1.58 -10.39
C PRO A 241 -22.98 1.54 -11.47
N ALA A 242 -24.25 1.63 -11.05
CA ALA A 242 -25.39 1.66 -11.96
C ALA A 242 -25.37 2.91 -12.87
N ASP A 243 -24.94 4.05 -12.31
CA ASP A 243 -24.70 5.29 -13.04
C ASP A 243 -23.20 5.53 -13.17
N SER A 244 -22.76 5.85 -14.39
CA SER A 244 -21.39 6.25 -14.69
C SER A 244 -20.92 7.52 -14.01
N GLU A 245 -21.82 8.44 -13.66
CA GLU A 245 -21.51 9.61 -12.82
C GLU A 245 -21.15 9.19 -11.39
N CYS A 246 -21.45 7.94 -11.01
CA CYS A 246 -21.02 7.34 -9.76
C CYS A 246 -19.72 6.51 -9.90
N GLY A 247 -19.02 6.60 -11.02
CA GLY A 247 -17.73 5.92 -11.22
C GLY A 247 -16.58 6.52 -10.44
N PHE A 248 -15.47 5.79 -10.43
CA PHE A 248 -14.22 6.19 -9.77
C PHE A 248 -13.37 7.06 -10.70
N ASN A 249 -12.78 8.11 -10.14
CA ASN A 249 -11.82 8.97 -10.83
C ASN A 249 -10.38 8.49 -10.62
N PHE A 250 -10.14 7.70 -9.57
CA PHE A 250 -8.83 7.14 -9.28
C PHE A 250 -8.94 5.67 -8.87
N ILE A 251 -8.20 4.81 -9.57
CA ILE A 251 -8.16 3.37 -9.34
C ILE A 251 -6.72 2.96 -9.04
N MET A 252 -6.45 2.57 -7.79
CA MET A 252 -5.19 1.96 -7.36
C MET A 252 -5.31 0.43 -7.41
N ILE A 253 -4.27 -0.27 -7.87
CA ILE A 253 -4.31 -1.72 -8.05
C ILE A 253 -2.98 -2.33 -7.58
N ASP A 254 -3.01 -3.22 -6.58
CA ASP A 254 -1.85 -4.00 -6.12
C ASP A 254 -2.12 -5.50 -6.23
N PRO A 255 -2.12 -6.07 -7.44
CA PRO A 255 -2.58 -7.43 -7.63
C PRO A 255 -1.57 -8.44 -7.05
N PRO A 256 -2.05 -9.62 -6.60
CA PRO A 256 -1.20 -10.70 -6.10
C PRO A 256 -0.49 -11.42 -7.25
N TRP A 257 0.49 -10.74 -7.88
CA TRP A 257 1.26 -11.27 -9.00
C TRP A 257 1.82 -12.66 -8.71
N GLU A 258 1.77 -13.57 -9.69
CA GLU A 258 2.38 -14.89 -9.57
C GLU A 258 3.85 -14.79 -9.16
N ASN A 259 4.18 -15.15 -7.92
CA ASN A 259 5.54 -15.11 -7.43
C ASN A 259 5.97 -16.48 -6.90
N ARG A 260 6.99 -17.08 -7.52
CA ARG A 260 7.53 -18.38 -7.10
C ARG A 260 8.03 -18.36 -5.65
N SER A 261 8.55 -17.25 -5.16
CA SER A 261 9.02 -17.16 -3.76
C SER A 261 7.88 -16.98 -2.76
N ALA A 262 6.77 -16.34 -3.17
CA ALA A 262 5.56 -16.25 -2.36
C ALA A 262 4.84 -17.62 -2.30
N TYR A 263 4.79 -18.33 -3.42
CA TYR A 263 4.26 -19.69 -3.54
C TYR A 263 5.03 -20.68 -2.63
N GLN A 264 6.36 -20.60 -2.60
CA GLN A 264 7.19 -21.45 -1.72
C GLN A 264 7.02 -21.14 -0.22
N LYS A 265 6.58 -19.92 0.13
CA LYS A 265 6.34 -19.51 1.51
C LYS A 265 4.86 -19.64 1.92
N SER A 266 4.00 -20.18 1.05
CA SER A 266 2.57 -20.41 1.26
C SER A 266 1.81 -19.23 1.87
N LYS A 267 2.24 -17.99 1.60
CA LYS A 267 1.65 -16.84 2.29
C LYS A 267 0.24 -16.54 1.80
N TYR A 268 -0.03 -16.68 0.49
CA TYR A 268 -1.35 -16.50 -0.14
C TYR A 268 -1.43 -17.29 -1.47
N PRO A 269 -2.61 -17.77 -1.90
CA PRO A 269 -2.79 -18.37 -3.23
C PRO A 269 -2.57 -17.33 -4.34
N THR A 270 -1.74 -17.64 -5.35
CA THR A 270 -1.52 -16.74 -6.49
C THR A 270 -2.47 -17.08 -7.64
N LEU A 271 -3.27 -16.11 -8.09
CA LEU A 271 -4.11 -16.25 -9.29
C LEU A 271 -3.26 -16.18 -10.55
N PRO A 272 -3.59 -16.94 -11.62
CA PRO A 272 -2.91 -16.77 -12.88
C PRO A 272 -3.09 -15.36 -13.41
N ASN A 273 -2.01 -14.69 -13.84
CA ASN A 273 -2.06 -13.24 -14.15
C ASN A 273 -3.10 -12.87 -15.22
N LYS A 274 -3.47 -13.83 -16.09
CA LYS A 274 -4.51 -13.65 -17.10
C LYS A 274 -5.90 -13.40 -16.51
N HIS A 275 -6.18 -13.83 -15.28
CA HIS A 275 -7.44 -13.54 -14.60
C HIS A 275 -7.64 -12.03 -14.40
N PHE A 276 -6.55 -11.25 -14.25
CA PHE A 276 -6.65 -9.80 -14.11
C PHE A 276 -7.21 -9.10 -15.37
N LEU A 277 -7.19 -9.76 -16.54
CA LEU A 277 -7.86 -9.24 -17.74
C LEU A 277 -9.38 -9.14 -17.58
N SER A 278 -9.97 -9.92 -16.65
CA SER A 278 -11.42 -9.90 -16.38
C SER A 278 -11.87 -8.72 -15.51
N LEU A 279 -10.94 -7.95 -14.93
CA LEU A 279 -11.27 -6.80 -14.11
C LEU A 279 -12.06 -5.76 -14.95
N PRO A 280 -13.24 -5.31 -14.50
CA PRO A 280 -14.11 -4.42 -15.26
C PRO A 280 -13.66 -2.96 -15.16
N ILE A 281 -12.36 -2.67 -15.34
CA ILE A 281 -11.77 -1.34 -15.16
C ILE A 281 -12.54 -0.28 -15.97
N LYS A 282 -12.85 -0.57 -17.25
CA LYS A 282 -13.65 0.31 -18.13
C LYS A 282 -15.02 0.66 -17.59
N GLN A 283 -15.64 -0.22 -16.81
CA GLN A 283 -16.99 -0.03 -16.28
C GLN A 283 -16.97 0.70 -14.93
N LEU A 284 -15.86 0.60 -14.19
CA LEU A 284 -15.67 1.27 -12.91
C LEU A 284 -15.41 2.77 -13.02
N ILE A 285 -14.99 3.28 -14.18
CA ILE A 285 -14.58 4.69 -14.33
C ILE A 285 -15.76 5.66 -14.34
N HIS A 286 -15.49 6.83 -13.75
CA HIS A 286 -16.34 8.02 -13.87
C HIS A 286 -16.45 8.49 -15.33
N THR A 287 -17.51 9.22 -15.68
CA THR A 287 -17.69 9.80 -17.03
C THR A 287 -16.58 10.74 -17.45
N SER A 288 -16.01 11.49 -16.51
CA SER A 288 -14.83 12.36 -16.71
C SER A 288 -13.50 11.62 -16.93
N GLY A 289 -13.52 10.28 -16.94
CA GLY A 289 -12.33 9.44 -16.99
C GLY A 289 -11.70 9.20 -15.62
N ALA A 290 -10.62 8.41 -15.61
CA ALA A 290 -9.93 8.01 -14.40
C ALA A 290 -8.41 7.91 -14.58
N LEU A 291 -7.68 8.20 -13.51
CA LEU A 291 -6.29 7.80 -13.35
C LEU A 291 -6.23 6.35 -12.85
N VAL A 292 -5.37 5.53 -13.43
CA VAL A 292 -5.16 4.14 -13.02
C VAL A 292 -3.70 3.98 -12.61
N ALA A 293 -3.47 3.52 -11.38
CA ALA A 293 -2.15 3.27 -10.84
C ALA A 293 -2.00 1.79 -10.49
N LEU A 294 -1.04 1.10 -11.12
CA LEU A 294 -0.85 -0.35 -11.02
C LEU A 294 0.56 -0.66 -10.48
N TRP A 295 0.63 -1.29 -9.31
CA TRP A 295 1.89 -1.80 -8.77
C TRP A 295 2.38 -2.99 -9.59
N VAL A 296 3.64 -2.95 -10.02
CA VAL A 296 4.29 -4.01 -10.80
C VAL A 296 5.70 -4.26 -10.28
N THR A 297 6.03 -5.54 -10.10
CA THR A 297 7.40 -5.96 -9.74
C THR A 297 8.38 -5.75 -10.89
N ASN A 298 9.69 -5.75 -10.61
CA ASN A 298 10.73 -5.61 -11.65
C ASN A 298 10.90 -6.85 -12.57
N ARG A 299 9.94 -7.78 -12.58
CA ARG A 299 9.99 -8.96 -13.43
C ARG A 299 9.53 -8.61 -14.85
N GLU A 300 10.43 -8.74 -15.82
CA GLU A 300 10.16 -8.36 -17.21
C GLU A 300 8.96 -9.07 -17.83
N LYS A 301 8.71 -10.33 -17.47
CA LYS A 301 7.50 -11.06 -17.93
C LYS A 301 6.22 -10.30 -17.55
N LEU A 302 6.16 -9.74 -16.34
CA LEU A 302 5.00 -9.00 -15.87
C LEU A 302 4.92 -7.62 -16.52
N ARG A 303 6.04 -6.91 -16.68
CA ARG A 303 6.09 -5.63 -17.41
C ARG A 303 5.55 -5.77 -18.84
N LYS A 304 6.04 -6.77 -19.59
CA LYS A 304 5.55 -7.06 -20.95
C LYS A 304 4.06 -7.45 -20.98
N PHE A 305 3.60 -8.24 -20.02
CA PHE A 305 2.18 -8.60 -19.92
C PHE A 305 1.32 -7.35 -19.68
N VAL A 306 1.76 -6.45 -18.79
CA VAL A 306 1.02 -5.22 -18.51
C VAL A 306 0.95 -4.32 -19.74
N GLU A 307 2.10 -4.07 -20.38
CA GLU A 307 2.22 -3.16 -21.52
C GLU A 307 1.49 -3.69 -22.77
N ASN A 308 1.59 -5.00 -23.06
CA ASN A 308 1.10 -5.57 -24.31
C ASN A 308 -0.31 -6.16 -24.21
N GLU A 309 -0.76 -6.56 -23.02
CA GLU A 309 -2.03 -7.27 -22.83
C GLU A 309 -2.95 -6.52 -21.86
N LEU A 310 -2.50 -6.23 -20.63
CA LEU A 310 -3.37 -5.73 -19.57
C LEU A 310 -3.87 -4.30 -19.81
N PHE A 311 -2.97 -3.34 -20.01
CA PHE A 311 -3.33 -1.95 -20.28
C PHE A 311 -4.14 -1.81 -21.58
N PRO A 312 -3.76 -2.45 -22.71
CA PRO A 312 -4.60 -2.47 -23.91
C PRO A 312 -6.00 -3.05 -23.68
N ALA A 313 -6.11 -4.18 -22.96
CA ALA A 313 -7.42 -4.78 -22.66
C ALA A 313 -8.30 -3.83 -21.84
N TRP A 314 -7.72 -3.17 -20.84
CA TRP A 314 -8.40 -2.17 -20.03
C TRP A 314 -8.62 -0.83 -20.75
N GLY A 315 -7.96 -0.57 -21.88
CA GLY A 315 -8.00 0.73 -22.55
C GLY A 315 -7.22 1.82 -21.80
N VAL A 316 -6.27 1.43 -20.96
CA VAL A 316 -5.43 2.34 -20.19
C VAL A 316 -4.25 2.80 -21.04
N ARG A 317 -4.06 4.12 -21.13
CA ARG A 317 -2.94 4.75 -21.81
C ARG A 317 -1.87 5.10 -20.79
N TYR A 318 -0.65 4.59 -20.98
CA TYR A 318 0.47 4.88 -20.09
C TYR A 318 0.80 6.38 -20.07
N ALA A 319 1.07 6.92 -18.88
CA ALA A 319 1.39 8.33 -18.66
C ALA A 319 2.78 8.51 -18.03
N ALA A 320 3.06 7.83 -16.91
CA ALA A 320 4.33 7.96 -16.18
C ALA A 320 4.58 6.75 -15.28
N THR A 321 5.78 6.64 -14.71
CA THR A 321 6.12 5.67 -13.67
C THR A 321 6.57 6.36 -12.39
N LEU A 322 5.99 5.96 -11.27
CA LEU A 322 6.50 6.29 -9.95
C LEU A 322 7.35 5.11 -9.45
N TYR A 323 8.61 5.37 -9.14
CA TYR A 323 9.55 4.38 -8.63
C TYR A 323 9.61 4.47 -7.11
N TRP A 324 9.16 3.40 -6.43
CA TRP A 324 9.30 3.30 -4.98
C TRP A 324 10.68 2.76 -4.63
N LEU A 325 11.60 3.63 -4.23
CA LEU A 325 12.96 3.30 -3.78
C LEU A 325 12.98 3.06 -2.26
N LYS A 326 13.55 1.94 -1.83
CA LYS A 326 13.49 1.46 -0.45
C LYS A 326 14.78 1.79 0.30
N VAL A 327 14.63 2.55 1.39
CA VAL A 327 15.73 3.02 2.24
C VAL A 327 15.60 2.48 3.67
N LYS A 328 16.69 2.47 4.41
CA LYS A 328 16.76 2.19 5.84
C LYS A 328 16.63 3.49 6.64
N ALA A 329 16.47 3.39 7.96
CA ALA A 329 16.38 4.55 8.85
C ALA A 329 17.62 5.46 8.81
N ASN A 330 18.80 4.91 8.53
CA ASN A 330 20.03 5.68 8.33
C ASN A 330 20.18 6.31 6.94
N GLY A 331 19.16 6.21 6.09
CA GLY A 331 19.12 6.73 4.72
C GLY A 331 19.83 5.88 3.66
N THR A 332 20.52 4.79 4.02
CA THR A 332 21.11 3.87 3.04
C THR A 332 20.06 2.99 2.37
N LEU A 333 20.33 2.48 1.16
CA LEU A 333 19.44 1.55 0.48
C LEU A 333 19.32 0.22 1.27
N ILE A 334 18.19 -0.46 1.14
CA ILE A 334 17.99 -1.76 1.82
C ILE A 334 18.94 -2.87 1.30
N CYS A 335 19.41 -2.74 0.07
CA CYS A 335 20.39 -3.59 -0.61
C CYS A 335 21.06 -2.81 -1.75
N ASP A 336 22.06 -3.42 -2.40
CA ASP A 336 22.72 -2.84 -3.59
C ASP A 336 21.69 -2.59 -4.70
N LEU A 337 21.77 -1.39 -5.30
CA LEU A 337 20.91 -0.94 -6.38
C LEU A 337 21.00 -1.87 -7.61
N ASP A 338 22.20 -2.39 -7.87
CA ASP A 338 22.52 -3.20 -9.04
C ASP A 338 22.29 -4.72 -8.79
N LEU A 339 21.69 -5.08 -7.64
CA LEU A 339 21.39 -6.47 -7.30
C LEU A 339 20.24 -7.01 -8.17
N PHE A 340 20.60 -7.64 -9.28
CA PHE A 340 19.70 -8.02 -10.38
C PHE A 340 18.34 -8.63 -9.96
N HIS A 341 18.32 -9.61 -9.06
CA HIS A 341 17.07 -10.27 -8.61
C HIS A 341 16.38 -9.61 -7.40
N HIS A 342 17.04 -8.65 -6.75
CA HIS A 342 16.60 -8.06 -5.48
C HIS A 342 16.85 -6.55 -5.45
N ARG A 343 16.54 -5.85 -6.53
CA ARG A 343 16.70 -4.40 -6.60
C ARG A 343 15.86 -3.72 -5.51
N PRO A 344 16.36 -2.64 -4.86
CA PRO A 344 15.69 -1.96 -3.76
C PRO A 344 14.55 -1.06 -4.23
N TYR A 345 13.92 -1.32 -5.38
CA TYR A 345 12.79 -0.53 -5.84
C TYR A 345 11.68 -1.36 -6.47
N GLU A 346 10.47 -0.82 -6.50
CA GLU A 346 9.33 -1.35 -7.26
C GLU A 346 8.70 -0.23 -8.09
N CYS A 347 7.89 -0.59 -9.08
CA CYS A 347 7.28 0.38 -9.99
C CYS A 347 5.77 0.49 -9.75
N LEU A 348 5.27 1.71 -9.72
CA LEU A 348 3.86 2.03 -9.87
C LEU A 348 3.66 2.63 -11.26
N LEU A 349 3.05 1.85 -12.15
CA LEU A 349 2.71 2.32 -13.49
C LEU A 349 1.46 3.17 -13.43
N ILE A 350 1.54 4.40 -13.95
CA ILE A 350 0.43 5.34 -13.96
C ILE A 350 -0.05 5.47 -15.40
N GLY A 351 -1.35 5.30 -15.58
CA GLY A 351 -2.02 5.48 -16.84
C GLY A 351 -3.34 6.21 -16.67
N TYR A 352 -3.96 6.52 -17.80
CA TYR A 352 -5.22 7.23 -17.87
C TYR A 352 -6.18 6.51 -18.80
N ILE A 353 -7.45 6.57 -18.45
CA ILE A 353 -8.54 5.98 -19.20
C ILE A 353 -9.71 6.96 -19.24
N ASP A 354 -10.37 7.04 -20.38
CA ASP A 354 -11.58 7.81 -20.61
C ASP A 354 -12.64 6.92 -21.28
N ARG A 355 -13.88 7.40 -21.32
CA ARG A 355 -14.98 6.72 -22.03
C ARG A 355 -14.97 7.02 -23.53
N HIS A 356 -14.52 8.21 -23.90
CA HIS A 356 -14.52 8.70 -25.27
C HIS A 356 -13.14 8.49 -25.88
N VAL A 357 -12.99 7.40 -26.63
CA VAL A 357 -11.77 7.05 -27.41
C VAL A 357 -11.62 7.96 -28.65
N THR A 358 -11.96 9.25 -28.52
CA THR A 358 -11.95 10.19 -29.65
C THR A 358 -10.64 10.96 -29.75
N ASP A 359 -9.87 11.06 -28.67
CA ASP A 359 -8.53 11.65 -28.68
C ASP A 359 -7.49 10.67 -28.14
N TYR A 360 -6.54 10.28 -28.99
CA TYR A 360 -5.36 9.49 -28.57
C TYR A 360 -4.46 10.27 -27.59
N GLU A 361 -4.68 11.58 -27.43
CA GLU A 361 -3.88 12.44 -26.59
C GLU A 361 -4.30 12.41 -25.11
N LEU A 362 -3.32 12.39 -24.20
CA LEU A 362 -3.60 12.45 -22.76
C LEU A 362 -4.15 13.84 -22.41
N PRO A 363 -5.06 13.96 -21.43
CA PRO A 363 -5.48 15.28 -20.92
C PRO A 363 -4.27 16.08 -20.43
N SER A 364 -4.31 17.41 -20.57
CA SER A 364 -3.20 18.30 -20.17
C SER A 364 -2.76 18.10 -18.72
N ILE A 365 -3.71 17.84 -17.82
CA ILE A 365 -3.44 17.54 -16.41
C ILE A 365 -2.63 16.25 -16.23
N VAL A 366 -2.82 15.23 -17.07
CA VAL A 366 -2.07 13.98 -17.01
C VAL A 366 -0.74 14.09 -17.76
N LYS A 367 -0.68 14.88 -18.85
CA LYS A 367 0.56 15.14 -19.61
C LYS A 367 1.65 15.82 -18.78
N SER A 368 1.28 16.57 -17.75
CA SER A 368 2.24 17.21 -16.84
C SER A 368 2.91 16.21 -15.89
N LEU A 369 2.31 15.04 -15.67
CA LEU A 369 2.89 13.96 -14.88
C LEU A 369 4.20 13.49 -15.50
N LYS A 370 5.22 13.33 -14.67
CA LYS A 370 6.56 12.84 -15.04
C LYS A 370 6.92 11.67 -14.18
N ASP A 371 7.95 10.95 -14.59
CA ASP A 371 8.54 9.92 -13.76
C ASP A 371 9.06 10.53 -12.45
N GLN A 372 8.74 9.87 -11.34
CA GLN A 372 9.02 10.34 -9.98
C GLN A 372 9.68 9.24 -9.17
N VAL A 373 10.46 9.63 -8.15
CA VAL A 373 11.04 8.68 -7.19
C VAL A 373 10.46 8.96 -5.82
N VAL A 374 9.83 7.95 -5.22
CA VAL A 374 9.35 8.00 -3.83
C VAL A 374 10.24 7.11 -2.99
N MET A 375 10.85 7.68 -1.96
CA MET A 375 11.62 6.96 -0.97
C MET A 375 10.82 6.75 0.30
N THR A 376 10.82 5.51 0.80
CA THR A 376 10.25 5.20 2.12
C THR A 376 11.09 4.15 2.84
N ILE A 377 10.97 4.12 4.16
CA ILE A 377 11.30 2.91 4.91
C ILE A 377 10.16 1.91 4.67
N PRO A 378 10.45 0.69 4.18
CA PRO A 378 9.40 -0.30 3.97
C PRO A 378 8.76 -0.73 5.28
N GLY A 379 7.47 -1.07 5.23
CA GLY A 379 6.75 -1.65 6.37
C GLY A 379 6.84 -3.18 6.38
N ASP A 380 5.73 -3.81 6.78
CA ASP A 380 5.57 -5.26 6.72
C ASP A 380 5.57 -5.80 5.26
N TYR A 381 5.69 -7.12 5.13
CA TYR A 381 5.72 -7.82 3.85
C TYR A 381 4.53 -7.42 2.96
N SER A 382 4.84 -7.08 1.72
CA SER A 382 3.86 -6.68 0.69
C SER A 382 3.03 -5.42 1.00
N ARG A 383 3.28 -4.71 2.11
CA ARG A 383 2.63 -3.42 2.40
C ARG A 383 3.31 -2.30 1.61
N LYS A 384 2.62 -1.79 0.59
CA LYS A 384 3.07 -0.65 -0.23
C LYS A 384 2.87 0.67 0.53
N PRO A 385 3.67 1.70 0.25
CA PRO A 385 3.45 3.00 0.85
C PRO A 385 2.17 3.66 0.29
N PRO A 386 1.42 4.42 1.10
CA PRO A 386 0.23 5.13 0.66
C PRO A 386 0.63 6.37 -0.17
N VAL A 387 0.78 6.18 -1.48
CA VAL A 387 1.21 7.23 -2.43
C VAL A 387 0.05 7.90 -3.14
N GLY A 388 -1.20 7.53 -2.83
CA GLY A 388 -2.39 8.03 -3.51
C GLY A 388 -2.48 9.56 -3.50
N ASP A 389 -2.15 10.20 -2.38
CA ASP A 389 -2.16 11.65 -2.22
C ASP A 389 -1.26 12.39 -3.21
N LEU A 390 -0.11 11.79 -3.58
CA LEU A 390 0.82 12.37 -4.56
C LEU A 390 0.21 12.43 -5.96
N LEU A 391 -0.79 11.58 -6.22
CA LEU A 391 -1.42 11.43 -7.52
C LEU A 391 -2.76 12.16 -7.62
N LEU A 392 -3.37 12.51 -6.48
CA LEU A 392 -4.68 13.17 -6.44
C LEU A 392 -4.71 14.45 -7.26
N GLU A 393 -3.65 15.25 -7.33
CA GLU A 393 -3.63 16.47 -8.14
C GLU A 393 -3.83 16.20 -9.65
N TYR A 394 -3.44 15.02 -10.14
CA TYR A 394 -3.54 14.61 -11.55
C TYR A 394 -4.86 13.90 -11.89
N VAL A 395 -5.70 13.65 -10.89
CA VAL A 395 -6.99 12.96 -11.05
C VAL A 395 -8.02 13.88 -11.74
N PRO A 396 -8.67 13.43 -12.83
CA PRO A 396 -9.69 14.20 -13.53
C PRO A 396 -11.02 14.26 -12.76
N GLY A 397 -11.89 15.20 -13.14
CA GLY A 397 -13.28 15.23 -12.67
C GLY A 397 -13.50 15.98 -11.36
N PRO A 398 -14.63 15.73 -10.67
CA PRO A 398 -15.05 16.49 -9.50
C PRO A 398 -14.13 16.26 -8.29
N ARG A 399 -14.16 17.22 -7.37
CA ARG A 399 -13.50 17.14 -6.06
C ARG A 399 -14.55 17.08 -4.95
N PRO A 400 -14.41 16.22 -3.93
CA PRO A 400 -13.35 15.22 -3.75
C PRO A 400 -13.44 14.10 -4.80
N ALA A 401 -12.28 13.54 -5.17
CA ALA A 401 -12.22 12.47 -6.16
C ALA A 401 -12.72 11.15 -5.57
N ARG A 402 -13.48 10.38 -6.35
CA ARG A 402 -13.89 9.03 -5.96
C ARG A 402 -12.76 8.05 -6.21
N CYS A 403 -12.27 7.43 -5.14
CA CYS A 403 -11.09 6.57 -5.20
C CYS A 403 -11.43 5.13 -4.80
N ILE A 404 -10.84 4.17 -5.50
CA ILE A 404 -10.91 2.74 -5.16
C ILE A 404 -9.53 2.11 -5.18
N GLU A 405 -9.25 1.26 -4.21
CA GLU A 405 -8.09 0.36 -4.20
C GLU A 405 -8.54 -1.08 -4.44
N LEU A 406 -8.01 -1.71 -5.48
CA LEU A 406 -8.25 -3.10 -5.82
C LEU A 406 -7.14 -4.00 -5.27
N PHE A 407 -7.54 -5.15 -4.71
CA PHE A 407 -6.70 -6.05 -3.92
C PHE A 407 -6.15 -5.40 -2.64
N ALA A 408 -6.95 -4.49 -2.06
CA ALA A 408 -6.62 -3.74 -0.87
C ALA A 408 -6.41 -4.67 0.35
N ARG A 409 -5.44 -4.30 1.18
CA ARG A 409 -5.19 -4.89 2.51
C ARG A 409 -5.26 -3.88 3.65
N GLU A 410 -5.38 -2.61 3.28
CA GLU A 410 -5.41 -1.46 4.17
C GLU A 410 -6.52 -0.53 3.67
N MET A 411 -7.28 0.03 4.60
CA MET A 411 -8.34 0.98 4.29
C MET A 411 -7.82 2.41 4.42
N MET A 412 -8.33 3.30 3.58
CA MET A 412 -8.06 4.74 3.62
C MET A 412 -9.36 5.53 3.72
N ALA A 413 -9.33 6.66 4.42
CA ALA A 413 -10.50 7.52 4.55
C ALA A 413 -10.88 8.12 3.19
N GLY A 414 -12.16 8.09 2.83
CA GLY A 414 -12.67 8.57 1.54
C GLY A 414 -12.50 7.57 0.37
N TRP A 415 -12.00 6.36 0.63
CA TRP A 415 -11.73 5.35 -0.39
C TRP A 415 -12.64 4.13 -0.24
N THR A 416 -12.90 3.48 -1.37
CA THR A 416 -13.43 2.12 -1.42
C THR A 416 -12.28 1.12 -1.47
N SER A 417 -12.25 0.15 -0.56
CA SER A 417 -11.25 -0.92 -0.55
C SER A 417 -11.88 -2.24 -0.99
N TRP A 418 -11.37 -2.83 -2.07
CA TRP A 418 -11.86 -4.11 -2.59
C TRP A 418 -10.77 -5.17 -2.58
N GLY A 419 -11.10 -6.39 -2.18
CA GLY A 419 -10.21 -7.54 -2.23
C GLY A 419 -10.60 -8.61 -1.22
N ASN A 420 -9.79 -9.66 -1.09
CA ASN A 420 -10.07 -10.74 -0.15
C ASN A 420 -9.71 -10.38 1.31
N GLU A 421 -8.87 -9.36 1.53
CA GLU A 421 -8.33 -9.04 2.87
C GLU A 421 -8.29 -7.54 3.22
N PRO A 422 -9.28 -6.69 2.87
CA PRO A 422 -9.24 -5.25 3.14
C PRO A 422 -9.04 -4.89 4.63
N LEU A 423 -9.43 -5.79 5.54
CA LEU A 423 -9.30 -5.61 6.99
C LEU A 423 -7.93 -6.03 7.56
N HIS A 424 -7.02 -6.56 6.76
CA HIS A 424 -5.77 -7.15 7.25
C HIS A 424 -4.95 -6.17 8.11
N PHE A 425 -4.70 -4.95 7.63
CA PHE A 425 -4.00 -3.92 8.41
C PHE A 425 -4.93 -3.05 9.27
N GLN A 426 -6.22 -3.41 9.36
CA GLN A 426 -7.20 -2.74 10.21
C GLN A 426 -7.35 -3.39 11.59
N ASP A 427 -6.71 -4.53 11.84
CA ASP A 427 -6.69 -5.18 13.15
C ASP A 427 -6.23 -4.19 14.23
N MET A 428 -7.00 -4.07 15.31
CA MET A 428 -6.77 -3.13 16.39
C MET A 428 -5.37 -3.25 17.02
N ARG A 429 -4.70 -4.41 16.92
CA ARG A 429 -3.31 -4.62 17.40
C ARG A 429 -2.30 -3.70 16.70
N TYR A 430 -2.59 -3.23 15.48
CA TYR A 430 -1.74 -2.26 14.76
C TYR A 430 -1.95 -0.82 15.20
N PHE A 431 -2.91 -0.56 16.09
CA PHE A 431 -3.32 0.78 16.50
C PHE A 431 -2.97 1.08 17.96
N SER A 432 -2.89 2.38 18.22
CA SER A 432 -2.85 2.99 19.53
C SER A 432 -4.07 3.88 19.68
N ARG A 433 -4.55 4.03 20.91
CA ARG A 433 -5.64 4.94 21.26
C ARG A 433 -5.12 6.06 22.15
N LYS A 434 -5.77 7.22 22.06
CA LYS A 434 -5.43 8.35 22.93
C LYS A 434 -5.76 8.01 24.39
N ILE A 435 -4.83 8.29 25.30
CA ILE A 435 -5.05 8.18 26.74
C ILE A 435 -5.99 9.32 27.14
N THR A 436 -7.29 9.04 27.24
CA THR A 436 -8.22 9.95 27.90
C THR A 436 -7.99 9.81 29.41
N GLY A 437 -7.43 10.84 30.04
CA GLY A 437 -7.13 10.83 31.47
C GLY A 437 -8.32 10.29 32.28
N LYS A 438 -8.11 9.21 33.04
CA LYS A 438 -9.08 8.75 34.02
C LYS A 438 -9.25 9.85 35.07
N CYS A 439 -10.51 10.15 35.38
CA CYS A 439 -10.94 10.89 36.56
C CYS A 439 -9.99 10.61 37.73
N THR A 440 -9.45 11.67 38.31
CA THR A 440 -9.03 11.68 39.71
C THR A 440 -10.16 11.06 40.52
N LYS A 441 -9.84 9.95 41.21
CA LYS A 441 -10.74 9.30 42.17
C LYS A 441 -11.24 10.27 43.22
#